data_AF-A0A8X6RU36-F1
#
_entry.id   AF-A0A8X6RU36-F1
#
_cell.length_a   1.000
_cell.length_b   1.000
_cell.length_c   1.000
_cell.angle_alpha   90.00
_cell.angle_beta   90.00
_cell.angle_gamma   90.00
#
_symmetry.space_group_name_H-M   'P 1'
#
loop_
_entity.id
_entity.type
_entity.pdbx_description
1 polymer ?
#
loop_
_entity_poly.entity_id
_entity_poly.type
_entity_poly.pdbx_seq_one_letter_code
_entity_poly.pdbx_strand_id
1 'polypeptide(L)'
;MERFRTTFTLIDNSHPQRRRTVRTEEAFAIVERSIEEDPNESIRHRAQELDLCPSILWKILRKDLGLRAYKIQLVQELKPNDHQARRRFVEWTKTRLPLFPIFISEFCLALKRTSG
;
A
#
# COMPACT_ATOMS: atom_id res chain seq x y z
N MET A 1 9.47 9.63 46.23
CA MET A 1 10.93 9.62 46.48
C MET A 1 11.50 8.23 46.79
N GLU A 2 10.67 7.24 47.16
CA GLU A 2 11.11 5.88 47.52
C GLU A 2 12.04 5.21 46.48
N ARG A 3 11.66 5.17 45.19
CA ARG A 3 12.44 4.48 44.13
C ARG A 3 13.89 4.93 44.02
N PHE A 4 14.14 6.24 44.10
CA PHE A 4 15.50 6.78 43.97
C PHE A 4 16.41 6.32 45.12
N ARG A 5 15.85 6.17 46.34
CA ARG A 5 16.59 5.71 47.51
C ARG A 5 16.98 4.23 47.44
N THR A 6 16.24 3.42 46.67
CA THR A 6 16.45 1.98 46.57
C THR A 6 17.27 1.58 45.35
N THR A 7 16.97 2.13 44.17
CA THR A 7 17.55 1.70 42.89
C THR A 7 18.44 2.73 42.23
N PHE A 8 18.63 3.92 42.84
CA PHE A 8 19.48 5.02 42.34
C PHE A 8 19.24 5.41 40.88
N THR A 9 18.04 5.16 40.36
CA THR A 9 17.68 5.36 38.96
C THR A 9 16.34 6.07 38.88
N LEU A 10 16.27 7.05 37.98
CA LEU A 10 15.04 7.75 37.61
C LEU A 10 14.40 7.18 36.33
N ILE A 11 14.96 6.09 35.79
CA ILE A 11 14.49 5.45 34.57
C ILE A 11 13.15 4.77 34.87
N ASP A 12 12.15 4.97 34.02
CA ASP A 12 10.86 4.31 34.20
C ASP A 12 10.98 2.79 34.05
N ASN A 13 10.21 2.07 34.88
CA ASN A 13 10.17 0.62 34.81
C ASN A 13 9.58 0.20 33.46
N SER A 14 10.16 -0.83 32.85
CA SER A 14 9.56 -1.44 31.66
C SER A 14 8.20 -2.03 32.05
N HIS A 15 7.13 -1.52 31.46
CA HIS A 15 5.78 -2.01 31.72
C HIS A 15 5.53 -3.23 30.82
N PRO A 16 4.96 -4.33 31.35
CA PRO A 16 4.62 -5.48 30.53
C PRO A 16 3.64 -5.06 29.44
N GLN A 17 4.04 -5.22 28.18
CA GLN A 17 3.21 -4.86 27.04
C GLN A 17 1.98 -5.77 26.99
N ARG A 18 0.78 -5.17 27.01
CA ARG A 18 -0.48 -5.91 26.92
C ARG A 18 -0.49 -6.80 25.68
N ARG A 19 -0.58 -8.12 25.88
CA ARG A 19 -0.69 -9.09 24.78
C ARG A 19 -2.00 -8.83 24.03
N ARG A 20 -1.94 -8.68 22.69
CA ARG A 20 -3.10 -8.48 21.84
C ARG A 20 -3.66 -9.85 21.44
N THR A 21 -4.63 -10.35 22.19
CA THR A 21 -5.19 -11.70 22.02
C THR A 21 -6.01 -11.88 20.73
N VAL A 22 -6.48 -10.80 20.09
CA VAL A 22 -7.49 -10.87 19.02
C VAL A 22 -6.89 -11.04 17.61
N ARG A 23 -5.55 -11.01 17.49
CA ARG A 23 -4.85 -11.12 16.20
C ARG A 23 -4.29 -12.53 16.07
N THR A 24 -5.15 -13.49 15.73
CA THR A 24 -4.77 -14.87 15.45
C THR A 24 -4.24 -15.01 14.02
N GLU A 25 -3.28 -15.91 13.81
CA GLU A 25 -2.72 -16.24 12.49
C GLU A 25 -3.80 -16.69 11.50
N GLU A 26 -4.83 -17.39 11.98
CA GLU A 26 -5.99 -17.79 11.20
C GLU A 26 -6.79 -16.58 10.67
N ALA A 27 -7.06 -15.58 11.52
CA ALA A 27 -7.77 -14.38 11.10
C ALA A 27 -6.96 -13.58 10.07
N PHE A 28 -5.63 -13.61 10.16
CA PHE A 28 -4.77 -13.00 9.14
C PHE A 28 -4.90 -13.69 7.79
N ALA A 29 -4.79 -15.02 7.77
CA ALA A 29 -4.89 -15.80 6.53
C ALA A 29 -6.27 -15.65 5.86
N ILE A 30 -7.33 -15.60 6.65
CA ILE A 30 -8.70 -15.38 6.14
C ILE A 30 -8.83 -13.99 5.51
N VAL A 31 -8.34 -12.95 6.20
CA VAL A 31 -8.39 -11.58 5.68
C VAL A 31 -7.54 -11.42 4.43
N GLU A 32 -6.36 -12.05 4.38
CA GLU A 32 -5.47 -12.01 3.22
C GLU A 32 -6.14 -12.62 1.98
N ARG A 33 -6.74 -13.81 2.11
CA ARG A 33 -7.46 -14.47 1.02
C ARG A 33 -8.63 -13.63 0.49
N SER A 34 -9.42 -13.04 1.40
CA SER A 34 -10.54 -12.16 1.01
C SER A 34 -10.07 -10.92 0.23
N ILE A 35 -8.86 -10.41 0.51
CA ILE A 35 -8.28 -9.29 -0.26
C ILE A 35 -7.85 -9.73 -1.66
N GLU A 36 -7.28 -10.93 -1.79
CA GLU A 36 -6.86 -11.49 -3.07
C GLU A 36 -8.04 -11.78 -3.99
N GLU A 37 -9.15 -12.25 -3.42
CA GLU A 37 -10.39 -12.51 -4.16
C GLU A 37 -11.02 -11.21 -4.67
N ASP A 38 -11.24 -10.23 -3.78
CA ASP A 38 -11.90 -8.96 -4.14
C ASP A 38 -11.21 -7.73 -3.53
N PRO A 39 -10.23 -7.10 -4.22
CA PRO A 39 -9.47 -5.99 -3.64
C PRO A 39 -10.29 -4.69 -3.46
N ASN A 40 -11.43 -4.56 -4.15
CA ASN A 40 -12.24 -3.34 -4.18
C ASN A 40 -13.32 -3.29 -3.09
N GLU A 41 -13.46 -4.35 -2.31
CA GLU A 41 -14.49 -4.44 -1.30
C GLU A 41 -14.29 -3.44 -0.16
N SER A 42 -15.39 -2.93 0.40
CA SER A 42 -15.30 -2.00 1.52
C SER A 42 -14.92 -2.73 2.81
N ILE A 43 -14.13 -2.06 3.67
CA ILE A 43 -13.73 -2.60 4.98
C ILE A 43 -14.95 -3.00 5.83
N ARG A 44 -16.06 -2.28 5.72
CA ARG A 44 -17.28 -2.58 6.50
C ARG A 44 -17.96 -3.84 6.02
N HIS A 45 -18.08 -4.01 4.71
CA HIS A 45 -18.72 -5.18 4.11
C HIS A 45 -17.89 -6.44 4.42
N ARG A 46 -16.59 -6.39 4.17
CA ARG A 46 -15.65 -7.45 4.52
C ARG A 46 -15.69 -7.84 5.99
N ALA A 47 -15.78 -6.84 6.87
CA ALA A 47 -15.89 -7.11 8.31
C ALA A 47 -17.18 -7.88 8.65
N GLN A 48 -18.29 -7.61 7.96
CA GLN A 48 -19.54 -8.36 8.12
C GLN A 48 -19.43 -9.78 7.56
N GLU A 49 -18.81 -9.96 6.40
CA GLU A 49 -18.63 -11.29 5.80
C GLU A 49 -17.73 -12.20 6.65
N LEU A 50 -16.67 -11.64 7.21
CA LEU A 50 -15.69 -12.37 8.02
C LEU A 50 -16.07 -12.47 9.50
N ASP A 51 -17.22 -11.92 9.91
CA ASP A 51 -17.66 -11.78 11.31
C ASP A 51 -16.59 -11.15 12.23
N LEU A 52 -15.91 -10.13 11.72
CA LEU A 52 -14.86 -9.39 12.43
C LEU A 52 -15.34 -7.99 12.81
N CYS A 53 -14.84 -7.47 13.93
CA CYS A 53 -15.02 -6.05 14.20
C CYS A 53 -14.26 -5.21 13.15
N PRO A 54 -14.87 -4.18 12.53
CA PRO A 54 -14.20 -3.32 11.55
C PRO A 54 -12.90 -2.68 12.07
N SER A 55 -12.82 -2.41 13.37
CA SER A 55 -11.63 -1.84 14.01
C SER A 55 -10.45 -2.82 14.07
N ILE A 56 -10.72 -4.13 14.13
CA ILE A 56 -9.72 -5.19 14.09
C ILE A 56 -9.24 -5.37 12.66
N LEU A 57 -10.17 -5.50 11.72
CA LEU A 57 -9.86 -5.61 10.29
C LEU A 57 -8.98 -4.44 9.82
N TRP A 58 -9.33 -3.20 10.18
CA TRP A 58 -8.52 -2.03 9.85
C TRP A 58 -7.10 -2.09 10.43
N LYS A 59 -6.96 -2.60 11.66
CA LYS A 59 -5.66 -2.80 12.31
C LYS A 59 -4.84 -3.87 11.59
N ILE A 60 -5.47 -4.96 11.16
CA ILE A 60 -4.84 -6.04 10.37
C ILE A 60 -4.32 -5.48 9.05
N LEU A 61 -5.20 -4.82 8.29
CA LEU A 61 -4.87 -4.22 7.00
C LEU A 61 -3.68 -3.25 7.09
N ARG A 62 -3.69 -2.35 8.08
CA ARG A 62 -2.72 -1.25 8.13
C ARG A 62 -1.41 -1.57 8.85
N LYS A 63 -1.45 -2.39 9.91
CA LYS A 63 -0.24 -2.67 10.72
C LYS A 63 0.43 -3.97 10.34
N ASP A 64 -0.34 -4.97 9.95
CA ASP A 64 0.17 -6.32 9.79
C ASP A 64 0.40 -6.60 8.29
N LEU A 65 -0.58 -6.27 7.42
CA LEU A 65 -0.45 -6.37 5.96
C LEU A 65 0.19 -5.13 5.30
N GLY A 66 0.24 -3.99 6.00
CA GLY A 66 0.83 -2.75 5.48
C GLY A 66 0.07 -2.11 4.30
N LEU A 67 -1.16 -2.55 4.04
CA LEU A 67 -1.99 -2.07 2.94
C LEU A 67 -2.51 -0.66 3.22
N ARG A 68 -2.59 0.13 2.14
CA ARG A 68 -3.14 1.48 2.15
C ARG A 68 -4.32 1.53 1.18
N ALA A 69 -5.29 2.39 1.48
CA ALA A 69 -6.38 2.64 0.56
C ALA A 69 -5.81 3.07 -0.81
N TYR A 70 -6.36 2.48 -1.87
CA TYR A 70 -5.97 2.83 -3.23
C TYR A 70 -6.26 4.31 -3.50
N LYS A 71 -5.31 5.00 -4.11
CA LYS A 71 -5.48 6.40 -4.53
C LYS A 71 -6.18 6.40 -5.88
N ILE A 72 -7.41 6.92 -5.94
CA ILE A 72 -8.14 7.10 -7.20
C ILE A 72 -7.28 7.99 -8.13
N GLN A 73 -6.94 7.47 -9.30
CA GLN A 73 -6.23 8.21 -10.34
C GLN A 73 -7.22 8.52 -11.47
N LEU A 74 -7.31 9.80 -11.86
CA LEU A 74 -8.01 10.18 -13.07
C LEU A 74 -7.03 9.99 -14.24
N VAL A 75 -7.31 9.00 -15.10
CA VAL A 75 -6.48 8.67 -16.26
C VAL A 75 -7.33 8.82 -17.51
N GLN A 76 -6.72 9.18 -18.64
CA GLN A 76 -7.42 9.17 -19.93
C GLN A 76 -7.95 7.76 -20.25
N GLU A 77 -9.19 7.71 -20.73
CA GLU A 77 -9.82 6.47 -21.19
C GLU A 77 -8.98 5.81 -22.30
N LEU A 78 -8.74 4.51 -22.17
CA LEU A 78 -7.92 3.75 -23.11
C LEU A 78 -8.82 3.12 -24.17
N LYS A 79 -8.71 3.59 -25.43
CA LYS A 79 -9.48 3.01 -26.54
C LYS A 79 -8.83 1.71 -27.01
N PRO A 80 -9.59 0.77 -27.61
CA PRO A 80 -9.04 -0.50 -28.09
C PRO A 80 -7.86 -0.35 -29.06
N ASN A 81 -7.91 0.67 -29.93
CA ASN A 81 -6.84 0.97 -30.89
C ASN A 81 -5.56 1.51 -30.21
N ASP A 82 -5.68 2.16 -29.05
CA ASP A 82 -4.55 2.77 -28.35
C ASP A 82 -3.57 1.71 -27.84
N HIS A 83 -4.04 0.49 -27.53
CA HIS A 83 -3.17 -0.61 -27.09
C HIS A 83 -2.10 -0.92 -28.15
N GLN A 84 -2.49 -1.02 -29.42
CA GLN A 84 -1.56 -1.31 -30.50
C GLN A 84 -0.63 -0.13 -30.76
N ALA A 85 -1.16 1.09 -30.78
CA ALA A 85 -0.37 2.31 -30.98
C ALA A 85 0.69 2.49 -29.88
N ARG A 86 0.29 2.31 -28.61
CA ARG A 86 1.21 2.38 -27.46
C ARG A 86 2.26 1.29 -27.49
N ARG A 87 1.91 0.05 -27.87
CA ARG A 87 2.88 -1.05 -27.98
C ARG A 87 3.91 -0.77 -29.08
N ARG A 88 3.47 -0.36 -30.27
CA ARG A 88 4.36 0.02 -31.39
C ARG A 88 5.27 1.18 -31.00
N PHE A 89 4.74 2.18 -30.29
CA PHE A 89 5.54 3.30 -29.79
C PHE A 89 6.63 2.84 -28.80
N VAL A 90 6.30 1.93 -27.87
CA VAL A 90 7.28 1.40 -26.90
C VAL A 90 8.35 0.57 -27.61
N GLU A 91 7.98 -0.28 -28.57
CA GLU A 91 8.93 -1.08 -29.35
C GLU A 91 9.87 -0.19 -30.17
N TRP A 92 9.31 0.79 -30.89
CA TRP A 92 10.10 1.80 -31.61
C TRP A 92 11.04 2.55 -30.66
N THR A 93 10.52 3.02 -29.52
CA THR A 93 11.30 3.76 -28.53
C THR A 93 12.44 2.91 -27.99
N LYS A 94 12.19 1.64 -27.65
CA LYS A 94 13.21 0.70 -27.14
C LYS A 94 14.39 0.54 -28.10
N THR A 95 14.13 0.49 -29.40
CA THR A 95 15.20 0.39 -30.42
C THR A 95 15.96 1.71 -30.62
N ARG A 96 15.31 2.85 -30.42
CA ARG A 96 15.88 4.19 -30.68
C ARG A 96 16.58 4.80 -29.46
N LEU A 97 16.11 4.51 -28.24
CA LEU A 97 16.62 5.05 -26.97
C LEU A 97 18.15 4.93 -26.78
N PRO A 98 18.81 3.78 -27.10
CA PRO A 98 20.26 3.66 -26.90
C PRO A 98 21.08 4.52 -27.88
N LEU A 99 20.47 5.02 -28.97
CA LEU A 99 21.14 5.84 -29.97
C LEU A 99 21.16 7.34 -29.61
N PHE A 100 20.37 7.77 -28.62
CA PHE A 100 20.26 9.18 -28.23
C PHE A 100 20.08 9.34 -26.70
N PRO A 101 21.14 9.18 -25.89
CA PRO A 101 21.07 9.27 -24.44
C PRO A 101 20.63 10.65 -23.91
N ILE A 102 20.86 11.72 -24.66
CA ILE A 102 20.42 13.10 -24.32
C ILE A 102 18.89 13.25 -24.44
N PHE A 103 18.23 12.41 -25.25
CA PHE A 103 16.80 12.54 -25.56
C PHE A 103 15.89 12.16 -24.36
N ILE A 104 16.38 11.33 -23.43
CA ILE A 104 15.60 10.83 -22.30
C ILE A 104 15.32 11.96 -21.28
N SER A 105 16.28 12.87 -21.07
CA SER A 105 16.12 13.96 -20.09
C SER A 105 15.11 15.00 -20.56
N GLU A 106 15.13 15.37 -21.85
CA GLU A 106 14.15 16.31 -22.41
C GLU A 106 12.75 15.71 -22.52
N PHE A 107 12.62 14.45 -22.96
CA PHE A 107 11.32 13.80 -23.13
C PHE A 107 10.62 13.56 -21.78
N CYS A 108 11.35 13.14 -20.75
CA CYS A 108 10.81 13.00 -19.39
C CYS A 108 10.40 14.35 -18.76
N LEU A 109 11.12 15.44 -19.08
CA LEU A 109 10.77 16.79 -18.63
C LEU A 109 9.53 17.33 -19.35
N ALA A 110 9.35 17.03 -20.64
CA ALA A 110 8.18 17.44 -21.41
C ALA A 110 6.89 16.76 -20.92
N LEU A 111 6.94 15.47 -20.60
CA LEU A 111 5.77 14.72 -20.10
C LEU A 111 5.34 15.12 -18.68
N LYS A 112 6.24 15.67 -17.86
CA LYS A 112 5.92 16.18 -16.51
C LYS A 112 5.39 17.61 -16.51
N ARG A 113 5.54 18.37 -17.60
CA ARG A 113 5.09 19.76 -17.72
C ARG A 113 3.65 19.92 -18.21
N THR A 114 3.06 18.87 -18.78
CA THR A 114 1.70 18.90 -19.33
C THR A 114 0.62 18.42 -18.36
N SER A 115 0.99 18.07 -17.13
CA SER A 115 0.08 17.79 -16.02
C SER A 115 0.08 18.94 -15.02
N GLY A 116 -0.58 20.04 -15.38
CA GLY A 116 -0.87 21.20 -14.53
C GLY A 116 -2.26 21.69 -14.85
#